data_AF-A0AAJ2D0A0-F1
#
_entry.id   AF-A0AAJ2D0A0-F1
#
_cell.length_a   1.000
_cell.length_b   1.000
_cell.length_c   1.000
_cell.angle_alpha   90.00
_cell.angle_beta   90.00
_cell.angle_gamma   90.00
#
_symmetry.space_group_name_H-M   'P 1'
#
loop_
_entity.id
_entity.type
_entity.pdbx_description
1 polymer ?
#
loop_
_entity_poly.entity_id
_entity_poly.type
_entity_poly.pdbx_seq_one_letter_code
_entity_poly.pdbx_strand_id
1 'polypeptide(L)'
;MNLQKIENYQLKFYQQDWLSGYLEKHSKLLEPLFERTYFLLKDQIIYNDAMDMEACSIPYSLKEYTWNRYPGDDPEWLFMLSRQSFLLDLSQAYALTKEKCYLQKWRSLLLDFIQEEGEPNSTNRNVWRPLDVGIRVMNWLKSLTYISIADYKQLGIDKVLRNALLVHLEYLERSYIDKYRLSNWGVLVTGGMAAMDLFLPELVNRVN
;
A
#
# COMPACT_ATOMS: atom_id res chain seq x y z
N MET A 1 -5.45 6.52 15.75
CA MET A 1 -6.17 7.11 14.60
C MET A 1 -7.65 6.82 14.74
N ASN A 2 -8.54 7.67 14.21
CA ASN A 2 -9.98 7.41 14.24
C ASN A 2 -10.38 6.50 13.07
N LEU A 3 -10.55 5.20 13.33
CA LEU A 3 -10.83 4.21 12.29
C LEU A 3 -12.32 4.03 11.97
N GLN A 4 -13.22 4.85 12.54
CA GLN A 4 -14.67 4.68 12.39
C GLN A 4 -15.11 4.70 10.92
N LYS A 5 -14.49 5.54 10.09
CA LYS A 5 -14.82 5.61 8.66
C LYS A 5 -14.40 4.36 7.90
N ILE A 6 -13.26 3.76 8.26
CA ILE A 6 -12.80 2.48 7.72
C ILE A 6 -13.76 1.37 8.15
N GLU A 7 -14.16 1.32 9.42
CA GLU A 7 -15.14 0.36 9.93
C GLU A 7 -16.48 0.49 9.20
N ASN A 8 -16.97 1.71 9.00
CA ASN A 8 -18.21 1.97 8.26
C ASN A 8 -18.11 1.53 6.79
N TYR A 9 -16.95 1.72 6.16
CA TYR A 9 -16.69 1.22 4.82
C TYR A 9 -16.73 -0.32 4.81
N GLN A 10 -16.06 -0.96 5.75
CA GLN A 10 -16.03 -2.42 5.86
C GLN A 10 -17.42 -3.01 6.02
N LEU A 11 -18.22 -2.42 6.91
CA LEU A 11 -19.61 -2.78 7.13
C LEU A 11 -20.42 -2.63 5.84
N LYS A 12 -20.29 -1.54 5.10
CA LYS A 12 -21.08 -1.37 3.86
C LYS A 12 -20.69 -2.32 2.73
N PHE A 13 -19.41 -2.62 2.56
CA PHE A 13 -18.91 -3.33 1.38
C PHE A 13 -18.68 -4.83 1.58
N TYR A 14 -18.48 -5.30 2.82
CA TYR A 14 -18.17 -6.70 3.11
C TYR A 14 -19.24 -7.41 3.97
N GLN A 15 -20.40 -6.80 4.22
CA GLN A 15 -21.48 -7.36 5.07
C GLN A 15 -22.23 -8.56 4.49
N GLN A 16 -21.94 -8.97 3.26
CA GLN A 16 -22.71 -9.99 2.57
C GLN A 16 -21.80 -11.15 2.15
N ASP A 17 -22.20 -12.37 2.51
CA ASP A 17 -21.49 -13.62 2.20
C ASP A 17 -21.41 -13.95 0.69
N TRP A 18 -21.81 -13.02 -0.20
CA TRP A 18 -21.71 -13.19 -1.65
C TRP A 18 -20.25 -13.42 -2.08
N LEU A 19 -19.30 -12.85 -1.34
CA LEU A 19 -17.88 -12.91 -1.72
C LEU A 19 -17.39 -14.36 -1.75
N SER A 20 -17.68 -15.15 -0.71
CA SER A 20 -17.26 -16.56 -0.65
C SER A 20 -17.81 -17.36 -1.82
N GLY A 21 -19.11 -17.22 -2.12
CA GLY A 21 -19.74 -17.93 -3.24
C GLY A 21 -19.26 -17.46 -4.62
N TYR A 22 -18.96 -16.17 -4.79
CA TYR A 22 -18.39 -15.64 -6.03
C TYR A 22 -16.97 -16.18 -6.27
N LEU A 23 -16.14 -16.23 -5.23
CA LEU A 23 -14.75 -16.66 -5.33
C LEU A 23 -14.61 -18.17 -5.52
N GLU A 24 -15.49 -18.97 -4.92
CA GLU A 24 -15.56 -20.41 -5.23
C GLU A 24 -15.80 -20.63 -6.74
N LYS A 25 -16.69 -19.85 -7.34
CA LYS A 25 -17.04 -19.95 -8.77
C LYS A 25 -15.96 -19.38 -9.70
N HIS A 26 -15.17 -18.42 -9.22
CA HIS A 26 -14.20 -17.67 -10.01
C HIS A 26 -12.78 -17.75 -9.45
N SER A 27 -12.42 -18.88 -8.82
CA SER A 27 -11.16 -19.06 -8.08
C SER A 27 -9.91 -18.77 -8.90
N LYS A 28 -9.95 -19.03 -10.22
CA LYS A 28 -8.87 -18.70 -11.16
C LYS A 28 -8.50 -17.22 -11.19
N LEU A 29 -9.44 -16.31 -10.89
CA LEU A 29 -9.16 -14.88 -10.81
C LEU A 29 -8.23 -14.53 -9.63
N LEU A 30 -8.09 -15.43 -8.66
CA LEU A 30 -7.24 -15.24 -7.49
C LEU A 30 -5.86 -15.88 -7.63
N GLU A 31 -5.62 -16.70 -8.66
CA GLU A 31 -4.33 -17.37 -8.86
C GLU A 31 -3.17 -16.36 -8.89
N PRO A 32 -3.24 -15.23 -9.64
CA PRO A 32 -2.17 -14.23 -9.63
C PRO A 32 -1.94 -13.60 -8.24
N LEU A 33 -3.02 -13.31 -7.50
CA LEU A 33 -2.93 -12.78 -6.14
C LEU A 33 -2.18 -13.75 -5.20
N PHE A 34 -2.54 -15.04 -5.25
CA PHE A 34 -1.89 -16.05 -4.42
C PHE A 34 -0.45 -16.33 -4.86
N GLU A 35 -0.14 -16.23 -6.15
CA GLU A 35 1.23 -16.31 -6.65
C GLU A 35 2.09 -15.16 -6.10
N ARG A 36 1.62 -13.91 -6.20
CA ARG A 36 2.33 -12.75 -5.64
C ARG A 36 2.56 -12.89 -4.14
N THR A 37 1.51 -13.23 -3.40
CA THR A 37 1.62 -13.39 -1.94
C THR A 37 2.48 -14.58 -1.52
N TYR A 38 2.53 -15.65 -2.29
CA TYR A 38 3.46 -16.76 -2.07
C TYR A 38 4.93 -16.30 -2.14
N PHE A 39 5.30 -15.49 -3.13
CA PHE A 39 6.64 -14.91 -3.21
C PHE A 39 6.90 -13.91 -2.08
N LEU A 40 5.93 -13.06 -1.75
CA LEU A 40 6.06 -12.09 -0.64
C LEU A 40 6.31 -12.77 0.70
N LEU A 41 5.68 -13.92 0.95
CA LEU A 41 5.93 -14.72 2.15
C LEU A 41 7.39 -15.20 2.26
N LYS A 42 8.09 -15.32 1.13
CA LYS A 42 9.51 -15.68 1.02
C LYS A 42 10.45 -14.49 0.88
N ASP A 43 9.98 -13.28 1.16
CA ASP A 43 10.73 -12.02 0.96
C ASP A 43 11.15 -11.79 -0.50
N GLN A 44 10.32 -12.26 -1.43
CA GLN A 44 10.49 -12.03 -2.86
C GLN A 44 9.30 -11.24 -3.43
N ILE A 45 9.52 -10.52 -4.52
CA ILE A 45 8.47 -9.76 -5.21
C ILE A 45 8.48 -10.05 -6.71
N ILE A 46 7.28 -10.13 -7.27
CA ILE A 46 6.98 -10.20 -8.69
C ILE A 46 5.90 -9.17 -9.01
N TYR A 47 5.80 -8.76 -10.28
CA TYR A 47 4.80 -7.83 -10.81
C TYR A 47 4.04 -8.52 -11.95
N ASN A 48 2.92 -9.17 -11.64
CA ASN A 48 2.08 -9.85 -12.62
C ASN A 48 0.62 -9.36 -12.56
N ASP A 49 0.34 -8.28 -11.83
CA ASP A 49 -0.98 -7.68 -11.80
C ASP A 49 -1.28 -6.95 -13.12
N ALA A 50 -2.53 -6.97 -13.57
CA ALA A 50 -2.92 -6.30 -14.81
C ALA A 50 -2.73 -4.78 -14.76
N MET A 51 -2.61 -4.20 -13.56
CA MET A 51 -2.36 -2.78 -13.34
C MET A 51 -0.88 -2.44 -13.09
N ASP A 52 0.01 -3.44 -13.10
CA ASP A 52 1.44 -3.20 -12.96
C ASP A 52 1.98 -2.47 -14.20
N MET A 53 2.66 -1.34 -13.99
CA MET A 53 3.18 -0.53 -15.10
C MET A 53 4.47 -1.10 -15.69
N GLU A 54 5.14 -2.00 -14.95
CA GLU A 54 6.25 -2.81 -15.43
C GLU A 54 6.04 -4.26 -15.01
N ALA A 55 5.47 -5.05 -15.92
CA ALA A 55 5.23 -6.47 -15.66
C ALA A 55 6.56 -7.23 -15.60
N CYS A 56 6.77 -7.97 -14.51
CA CYS A 56 7.96 -8.75 -14.25
C CYS A 56 7.62 -10.01 -13.45
N SER A 57 7.70 -11.17 -14.10
CA SER A 57 7.51 -12.48 -13.43
C SER A 57 8.77 -13.02 -12.76
N ILE A 58 9.89 -12.29 -12.84
CA ILE A 58 11.15 -12.71 -12.20
C ILE A 58 11.07 -12.40 -10.70
N PRO A 59 11.20 -13.39 -9.81
CA PRO A 59 11.14 -13.16 -8.37
C PRO A 59 12.43 -12.53 -7.85
N TYR A 60 12.37 -11.26 -7.47
CA TYR A 60 13.50 -10.52 -6.90
C TYR A 60 13.45 -10.50 -5.37
N SER A 61 14.61 -10.58 -4.73
CA SER A 61 14.74 -10.56 -3.26
C SER A 61 14.57 -9.15 -2.70
N LEU A 62 13.57 -8.94 -1.83
CA LEU A 62 13.39 -7.68 -1.10
C LEU A 62 14.57 -7.40 -0.17
N LYS A 63 15.25 -8.43 0.35
CA LYS A 63 16.41 -8.27 1.21
C LYS A 63 17.65 -7.76 0.47
N GLU A 64 17.80 -8.17 -0.79
CA GLU A 64 18.95 -7.77 -1.62
C GLU A 64 18.85 -6.31 -2.05
N TYR A 65 17.65 -5.91 -2.48
CA TYR A 65 17.40 -4.57 -3.02
C TYR A 65 16.90 -3.58 -1.96
N THR A 66 16.51 -4.04 -0.78
CA THR A 66 15.93 -3.21 0.29
C THR A 66 14.77 -2.37 -0.26
N TRP A 67 14.71 -1.08 0.07
CA TRP A 67 13.65 -0.18 -0.40
C TRP A 67 14.13 0.91 -1.35
N ASN A 68 15.43 1.01 -1.60
CA ASN A 68 16.06 2.08 -2.39
C ASN A 68 17.22 1.57 -3.28
N ARG A 69 17.15 0.32 -3.70
CA ARG A 69 17.99 -0.27 -4.74
C ARG A 69 17.10 -1.05 -5.70
N TYR A 70 17.63 -1.38 -6.87
CA TYR A 70 16.90 -2.10 -7.90
C TYR A 70 17.85 -2.97 -8.73
N PRO A 71 17.34 -4.01 -9.39
CA PRO A 71 18.12 -4.84 -10.29
C PRO A 71 18.49 -4.06 -11.57
N GLY A 72 19.73 -4.22 -12.03
CA GLY A 72 20.21 -3.59 -13.26
C GLY A 72 20.31 -2.06 -13.17
N ASP A 73 20.07 -1.38 -14.29
CA ASP A 73 20.24 0.07 -14.42
C ASP A 73 18.92 0.84 -14.60
N ASP A 74 17.77 0.15 -14.55
CA ASP A 74 16.44 0.75 -14.76
C ASP A 74 15.68 0.98 -13.43
N PRO A 75 15.42 2.25 -13.07
CA PRO A 75 14.72 2.59 -11.83
C PRO A 75 13.21 2.29 -11.86
N GLU A 76 12.60 1.92 -12.99
CA GLU A 76 11.15 1.66 -13.04
C GLU A 76 10.72 0.49 -12.12
N TRP A 77 11.60 -0.50 -11.92
CA TRP A 77 11.37 -1.55 -10.91
C TRP A 77 11.27 -0.98 -9.49
N LEU A 78 12.13 -0.01 -9.15
CA LEU A 78 12.09 0.66 -7.85
C LEU A 78 10.82 1.48 -7.68
N PHE A 79 10.35 2.14 -8.75
CA PHE A 79 9.11 2.90 -8.69
C PHE A 79 7.90 1.99 -8.46
N MET A 80 7.87 0.81 -9.09
CA MET A 80 6.88 -0.23 -8.78
C MET A 80 6.92 -0.66 -7.31
N LEU A 81 8.12 -0.93 -6.77
CA LEU A 81 8.29 -1.28 -5.36
C LEU A 81 7.78 -0.15 -4.45
N SER A 82 8.08 1.10 -4.81
CA SER A 82 7.75 2.31 -4.05
C SER A 82 6.25 2.60 -3.96
N ARG A 83 5.44 2.04 -4.88
CA ARG A 83 3.96 2.13 -4.86
C ARG A 83 3.32 1.17 -3.87
N GLN A 84 4.03 0.13 -3.45
CA GLN A 84 3.63 -0.83 -2.42
C GLN A 84 2.24 -1.47 -2.62
N SER A 85 1.89 -1.81 -3.88
CA SER A 85 0.69 -2.58 -4.20
C SER A 85 0.65 -3.93 -3.48
N PHE A 86 1.81 -4.52 -3.19
CA PHE A 86 1.94 -5.77 -2.45
C PHE A 86 1.29 -5.75 -1.04
N LEU A 87 1.14 -4.57 -0.41
CA LEU A 87 0.42 -4.46 0.87
C LEU A 87 -1.09 -4.69 0.66
N LEU A 88 -1.64 -4.25 -0.48
CA LEU A 88 -3.00 -4.55 -0.86
C LEU A 88 -3.18 -6.06 -1.08
N ASP A 89 -2.27 -6.69 -1.83
CA ASP A 89 -2.30 -8.13 -2.08
C ASP A 89 -2.31 -8.95 -0.77
N LEU A 90 -1.41 -8.64 0.16
CA LEU A 90 -1.36 -9.34 1.46
C LEU A 90 -2.63 -9.14 2.27
N SER A 91 -3.20 -7.93 2.26
CA SER A 91 -4.45 -7.66 2.97
C SER A 91 -5.66 -8.37 2.35
N GLN A 92 -5.69 -8.50 1.02
CA GLN A 92 -6.72 -9.26 0.31
C GLN A 92 -6.58 -10.76 0.58
N ALA A 93 -5.38 -11.33 0.46
CA ALA A 93 -5.13 -12.73 0.79
C ALA A 93 -5.52 -13.04 2.25
N TYR A 94 -5.19 -12.16 3.18
CA TYR A 94 -5.65 -12.26 4.57
C TYR A 94 -7.17 -12.22 4.69
N ALA A 95 -7.85 -11.27 4.03
CA ALA A 95 -9.30 -11.15 4.10
C ALA A 95 -10.01 -12.41 3.59
N LEU A 96 -9.45 -13.06 2.58
CA LEU A 96 -9.99 -14.26 1.94
C LEU A 96 -9.74 -15.55 2.73
N THR A 97 -8.54 -15.71 3.27
CA THR A 97 -8.09 -16.97 3.89
C THR A 97 -8.18 -16.97 5.41
N LYS A 98 -8.15 -15.77 6.01
CA LYS A 98 -7.93 -15.52 7.45
C LYS A 98 -6.61 -16.06 8.00
N GLU A 99 -5.66 -16.43 7.14
CA GLU A 99 -4.34 -16.91 7.56
C GLU A 99 -3.47 -15.77 8.09
N LYS A 100 -3.03 -15.88 9.34
CA LYS A 100 -2.28 -14.82 10.04
C LYS A 100 -0.92 -14.50 9.41
N CYS A 101 -0.35 -15.41 8.63
CA CYS A 101 0.94 -15.21 7.95
C CYS A 101 0.92 -13.99 7.03
N TYR A 102 -0.19 -13.77 6.30
CA TYR A 102 -0.36 -12.62 5.41
C TYR A 102 -0.41 -11.30 6.19
N LEU A 103 -1.18 -11.25 7.28
CA LEU A 103 -1.28 -10.07 8.14
C LEU A 103 0.05 -9.75 8.84
N GLN A 104 0.76 -10.78 9.29
CA GLN A 104 2.09 -10.63 9.89
C GLN A 104 3.11 -10.12 8.87
N LYS A 105 3.09 -10.66 7.64
CA LYS A 105 3.97 -10.18 6.56
C LYS A 105 3.63 -8.74 6.16
N TRP A 106 2.34 -8.39 6.04
CA TRP A 106 1.89 -7.03 5.78
C TRP A 106 2.45 -6.04 6.82
N ARG A 107 2.29 -6.37 8.11
CA ARG A 107 2.82 -5.56 9.21
C ARG A 107 4.34 -5.45 9.12
N SER A 108 5.02 -6.55 8.88
CA SER A 108 6.49 -6.60 8.80
C SER A 108 7.01 -5.68 7.70
N LEU A 109 6.50 -5.81 6.47
CA LEU A 109 6.96 -5.03 5.32
C LEU A 109 6.66 -3.54 5.47
N LEU A 110 5.48 -3.19 5.98
CA LEU A 110 5.11 -1.79 6.23
C LEU A 110 6.05 -1.14 7.26
N LEU A 111 6.30 -1.81 8.39
CA LEU A 111 7.17 -1.28 9.44
C LEU A 111 8.62 -1.18 8.98
N ASP A 112 9.11 -2.19 8.26
CA ASP A 112 10.45 -2.21 7.69
C ASP A 112 10.68 -1.04 6.73
N PHE A 113 9.74 -0.79 5.81
CA PHE A 113 9.81 0.38 4.92
C PHE A 113 9.80 1.71 5.69
N ILE A 114 8.89 1.87 6.67
CA ILE A 114 8.80 3.12 7.45
C ILE A 114 10.11 3.36 8.22
N GLN A 115 10.73 2.30 8.73
CA GLN A 115 11.99 2.38 9.46
C GLN A 115 13.16 2.74 8.55
N GLU A 116 13.30 2.08 7.40
CA GLU A 116 14.45 2.24 6.50
C GLU A 116 14.36 3.54 5.68
N GLU A 117 13.19 3.88 5.14
CA GLU A 117 13.04 5.02 4.23
C GLU A 117 12.62 6.32 4.90
N GLY A 118 12.09 6.25 6.13
CA GLY A 118 11.85 7.40 7.01
C GLY A 118 11.21 8.61 6.34
N GLU A 119 11.99 9.69 6.21
CA GLU A 119 11.58 10.95 5.59
C GLU A 119 12.28 11.16 4.24
N PRO A 120 11.64 11.88 3.29
CA PRO A 120 12.24 12.23 2.00
C PRO A 120 13.48 13.10 2.19
N ASN A 121 14.59 12.67 1.57
CA ASN A 121 15.89 13.32 1.64
C ASN A 121 16.65 13.18 0.31
N SER A 122 17.93 13.57 0.27
CA SER A 122 18.72 13.53 -0.95
C SER A 122 19.06 12.11 -1.43
N THR A 123 19.08 11.12 -0.55
CA THR A 123 19.51 9.75 -0.88
C THR A 123 18.36 8.82 -1.27
N ASN A 124 17.09 9.17 -1.00
CA ASN A 124 15.91 8.33 -1.32
C ASN A 124 14.91 9.00 -2.28
N ARG A 125 15.38 9.92 -3.12
CA ARG A 125 14.53 10.69 -4.05
C ARG A 125 13.68 9.82 -4.97
N ASN A 126 14.21 8.68 -5.40
CA ASN A 126 13.49 7.76 -6.29
C ASN A 126 12.29 7.11 -5.58
N VAL A 127 12.47 6.71 -4.31
CA VAL A 127 11.42 6.12 -3.46
C VAL A 127 10.31 7.13 -3.14
N TRP A 128 10.71 8.40 -3.04
CA TRP A 128 9.84 9.52 -2.71
C TRP A 128 9.31 10.28 -3.93
N ARG A 129 9.39 9.73 -5.14
CA ARG A 129 8.81 10.41 -6.31
C ARG A 129 7.30 10.69 -6.07
N PRO A 130 6.80 11.93 -6.25
CA PRO A 130 5.47 12.32 -5.76
C PRO A 130 4.31 11.42 -6.19
N LEU A 131 4.31 11.00 -7.46
CA LEU A 131 3.33 10.05 -8.00
C LEU A 131 3.32 8.72 -7.23
N ASP A 132 4.50 8.15 -6.94
CA ASP A 132 4.60 6.86 -6.26
C ASP A 132 4.20 7.01 -4.79
N VAL A 133 4.51 8.15 -4.15
CA VAL A 133 4.04 8.46 -2.79
C VAL A 133 2.51 8.54 -2.73
N GLY A 134 1.87 9.20 -3.70
CA GLY A 134 0.41 9.28 -3.78
C GLY A 134 -0.24 7.90 -3.91
N ILE A 135 0.30 7.06 -4.79
CA ILE A 135 -0.16 5.66 -4.96
C ILE A 135 0.10 4.84 -3.70
N ARG A 136 1.28 4.97 -3.07
CA ARG A 136 1.65 4.26 -1.84
C ARG A 136 0.67 4.54 -0.72
N VAL A 137 0.39 5.82 -0.44
CA VAL A 137 -0.59 6.22 0.58
C VAL A 137 -1.98 5.65 0.27
N MET A 138 -2.40 5.70 -1.00
CA MET A 138 -3.65 5.10 -1.42
C MET A 138 -3.69 3.59 -1.17
N ASN A 139 -2.60 2.86 -1.48
CA ASN A 139 -2.51 1.42 -1.24
C ASN A 139 -2.48 1.06 0.25
N TRP A 140 -1.81 1.87 1.08
CA TRP A 140 -1.82 1.70 2.54
C TRP A 140 -3.24 1.79 3.07
N LEU A 141 -3.96 2.85 2.73
CA LEU A 141 -5.33 3.06 3.22
C LEU A 141 -6.32 2.03 2.67
N LYS A 142 -6.20 1.66 1.39
CA LYS A 142 -6.97 0.56 0.81
C LYS A 142 -6.70 -0.76 1.53
N SER A 143 -5.45 -1.07 1.86
CA SER A 143 -5.13 -2.31 2.57
C SER A 143 -5.81 -2.38 3.95
N LEU A 144 -5.96 -1.24 4.64
CA LEU A 144 -6.71 -1.17 5.90
C LEU A 144 -8.19 -1.51 5.73
N THR A 145 -8.79 -1.29 4.56
CA THR A 145 -10.19 -1.67 4.34
C THR A 145 -10.39 -3.18 4.34
N TYR A 146 -9.37 -3.98 4.05
CA TYR A 146 -9.44 -5.44 4.08
C TYR A 146 -9.09 -6.07 5.43
N ILE A 147 -8.51 -5.31 6.36
CA ILE A 147 -8.09 -5.78 7.69
C ILE A 147 -9.14 -5.36 8.72
N SER A 148 -9.72 -6.31 9.45
CA SER A 148 -10.72 -5.99 10.47
C SER A 148 -10.14 -5.03 11.52
N ILE A 149 -10.97 -4.13 12.06
CA ILE A 149 -10.52 -3.19 13.09
C ILE A 149 -9.98 -3.93 14.33
N ALA A 150 -10.55 -5.08 14.67
CA ALA A 150 -10.10 -5.89 15.79
C ALA A 150 -8.68 -6.43 15.56
N ASP A 151 -8.43 -6.99 14.37
CA ASP A 151 -7.11 -7.54 14.03
C ASP A 151 -6.06 -6.44 13.85
N TYR A 152 -6.44 -5.31 13.23
CA TYR A 152 -5.56 -4.14 13.12
C TYR A 152 -5.09 -3.64 14.49
N LYS A 153 -6.01 -3.52 15.46
CA LYS A 153 -5.68 -3.07 16.83
C LYS A 153 -4.65 -3.98 17.50
N GLN A 154 -4.71 -5.29 17.25
CA GLN A 154 -3.74 -6.25 17.80
C GLN A 154 -2.32 -6.07 17.24
N LEU A 155 -2.16 -5.44 16.07
CA LEU A 155 -0.84 -5.18 15.48
C LEU A 155 -0.03 -4.12 16.25
N GLY A 156 -0.72 -3.24 16.99
CA GLY A 156 -0.09 -2.22 17.83
C GLY A 156 0.71 -1.14 17.06
N ILE A 157 0.38 -0.89 15.79
CA ILE A 157 1.15 0.00 14.91
C ILE A 157 0.56 1.41 14.74
N ASP A 158 -0.54 1.74 15.42
CA ASP A 158 -1.32 2.97 15.19
C ASP A 158 -0.47 4.24 15.20
N LYS A 159 0.40 4.39 16.21
CA LYS A 159 1.27 5.57 16.34
C LYS A 159 2.28 5.67 15.20
N VAL A 160 2.89 4.54 14.81
CA VAL A 160 3.89 4.49 13.74
C VAL A 160 3.26 4.81 12.40
N LEU A 161 2.13 4.16 12.08
CA LEU A 161 1.41 4.41 10.83
C LEU A 161 0.87 5.84 10.76
N ARG A 162 0.32 6.37 11.86
CA ARG A 162 -0.14 7.76 11.92
C ARG A 162 0.99 8.74 11.59
N ASN A 163 2.15 8.58 12.21
CA ASN A 163 3.28 9.48 11.98
C ASN A 163 3.79 9.36 10.54
N ALA A 164 3.91 8.14 10.01
CA ALA A 164 4.32 7.92 8.63
C ALA A 164 3.34 8.59 7.64
N LEU A 165 2.03 8.45 7.85
CA LEU A 165 1.02 9.10 7.00
C LEU A 165 1.12 10.63 7.04
N LEU A 166 1.43 11.24 8.19
CA LEU A 166 1.61 12.69 8.29
C LEU A 166 2.84 13.17 7.52
N VAL A 167 3.96 12.44 7.60
CA VAL A 167 5.17 12.71 6.80
C VAL A 167 4.86 12.63 5.30
N HIS A 168 4.12 11.60 4.89
CA HIS A 168 3.72 11.42 3.49
C HIS A 168 2.82 12.55 3.02
N LEU A 169 1.83 12.96 3.83
CA LEU A 169 0.92 14.06 3.50
C LEU A 169 1.67 15.39 3.36
N GLU A 170 2.54 15.73 4.31
CA GLU A 170 3.36 16.96 4.24
C GLU A 170 4.28 16.97 3.02
N TYR A 171 4.82 15.80 2.65
CA TYR A 171 5.61 15.67 1.45
C TYR A 171 4.77 15.89 0.19
N LEU A 172 3.59 15.29 0.10
CA LEU A 172 2.70 15.45 -1.05
C LEU A 172 2.25 16.90 -1.23
N GLU A 173 1.94 17.60 -0.13
CA GLU A 173 1.55 19.02 -0.15
C GLU A 173 2.68 19.91 -0.71
N ARG A 174 3.92 19.73 -0.25
CA ARG A 174 5.05 20.56 -0.69
C ARG A 174 5.64 20.17 -2.05
N SER A 175 5.43 18.92 -2.48
CA SER A 175 5.99 18.39 -3.74
C SER A 175 5.06 18.57 -4.94
N TYR A 176 3.81 19.01 -4.70
CA TYR A 176 2.87 19.29 -5.78
C TYR A 176 3.25 20.57 -6.52
N ILE A 177 3.49 20.46 -7.83
CA ILE A 177 3.86 21.58 -8.70
C ILE A 177 2.81 21.82 -9.79
N ASP A 178 2.80 23.02 -10.39
CA ASP A 178 1.83 23.42 -11.41
C ASP A 178 1.73 22.46 -12.60
N LYS A 179 2.85 21.84 -13.00
CA LYS A 179 2.89 20.82 -14.05
C LYS A 179 1.91 19.66 -13.80
N TYR A 180 1.65 19.33 -12.53
CA TYR A 180 0.76 18.22 -12.17
C TYR A 180 -0.73 18.57 -12.32
N ARG A 181 -1.10 19.86 -12.36
CA ARG A 181 -2.50 20.31 -12.33
C ARG A 181 -3.37 19.74 -13.44
N LEU A 182 -2.79 19.51 -14.63
CA LEU A 182 -3.49 18.97 -15.81
C LEU A 182 -2.91 17.62 -16.26
N SER A 183 -2.15 16.96 -15.39
CA SER A 183 -1.51 15.67 -15.66
C SER A 183 -2.18 14.55 -14.87
N ASN A 184 -2.13 13.33 -15.39
CA ASN A 184 -2.48 12.12 -14.63
C ASN A 184 -1.66 11.99 -13.33
N TRP A 185 -0.44 12.54 -13.27
CA TRP A 185 0.35 12.60 -12.04
C TRP A 185 -0.36 13.39 -10.95
N GLY A 186 -1.02 14.50 -11.30
CA GLY A 186 -1.80 15.28 -10.35
C GLY A 186 -2.89 14.44 -9.71
N VAL A 187 -3.63 13.68 -10.52
CA VAL A 187 -4.69 12.77 -10.04
C VAL A 187 -4.13 11.72 -9.08
N LEU A 188 -2.98 11.10 -9.43
CA LEU A 188 -2.36 10.06 -8.61
C LEU A 188 -1.82 10.59 -7.27
N VAL A 189 -1.22 11.79 -7.28
CA VAL A 189 -0.78 12.47 -6.05
C VAL A 189 -1.98 12.82 -5.17
N THR A 190 -2.98 13.52 -5.74
CA THR A 190 -4.16 13.94 -4.97
C THR A 190 -5.01 12.75 -4.55
N GLY A 191 -4.95 11.61 -5.25
CA GLY A 191 -5.67 10.39 -4.90
C GLY A 191 -5.25 9.84 -3.53
N GLY A 192 -3.95 9.88 -3.21
CA GLY A 192 -3.44 9.52 -1.88
C GLY A 192 -3.97 10.47 -0.80
N MET A 193 -3.92 11.78 -1.05
CA MET A 193 -4.44 12.81 -0.13
C MET A 193 -5.96 12.68 0.09
N ALA A 194 -6.71 12.46 -0.98
CA ALA A 194 -8.16 12.27 -0.94
C ALA A 194 -8.53 10.98 -0.20
N ALA A 195 -7.77 9.91 -0.35
CA ALA A 195 -7.96 8.70 0.44
C ALA A 195 -7.71 8.98 1.95
N MET A 196 -6.68 9.76 2.28
CA MET A 196 -6.43 10.18 3.66
C MET A 196 -7.60 11.00 4.21
N ASP A 197 -8.10 11.99 3.47
CA ASP A 197 -9.26 12.80 3.90
C ASP A 197 -10.54 11.94 4.05
N LEU A 198 -10.74 11.00 3.12
CA LEU A 198 -11.88 10.10 3.16
C LEU A 198 -11.88 9.26 4.44
N PHE A 199 -10.77 8.61 4.76
CA PHE A 199 -10.72 7.62 5.86
C PHE A 199 -10.25 8.19 7.20
N LEU A 200 -9.39 9.20 7.17
CA LEU A 200 -8.69 9.80 8.33
C LEU A 200 -8.68 11.34 8.22
N PRO A 201 -9.85 11.99 8.12
CA PRO A 201 -9.96 13.45 7.91
C PRO A 201 -9.27 14.26 9.01
N GLU A 202 -9.11 13.70 10.21
CA GLU A 202 -8.41 14.37 11.32
C GLU A 202 -6.92 14.58 11.06
N LEU A 203 -6.32 13.82 10.13
CA LEU A 203 -4.92 14.00 9.74
C LEU A 203 -4.75 15.08 8.65
N VAL A 204 -5.81 15.36 7.89
CA VAL A 204 -5.81 16.37 6.83
C VAL A 204 -6.26 17.72 7.36
N ASN A 205 -7.35 17.76 8.13
CA ASN A 205 -7.92 18.98 8.71
C ASN A 205 -7.19 19.42 9.98
N ARG A 206 -5.86 19.45 9.94
CA ARG A 206 -5.03 19.86 11.07
C ARG A 206 -5.38 21.32 11.37
N VAL A 207 -6.14 21.57 12.44
CA VAL A 207 -6.34 22.94 12.93
C VAL A 207 -4.99 23.42 13.39
N ASN A 208 -4.44 24.43 12.70
CA ASN A 208 -3.29 25.21 13.19
C ASN A 208 -3.68 25.96 14.46
#